data_AF-A0A453EEC7-F1
#
_entry.id   AF-A0A453EEC7-F1
#
_cell.length_a   1.000
_cell.length_b   1.000
_cell.length_c   1.000
_cell.angle_alpha   90.00
_cell.angle_beta   90.00
_cell.angle_gamma   90.00
#
_symmetry.space_group_name_H-M   'P 1'
#
loop_
_entity.id
_entity.type
_entity.pdbx_description
1 polymer ?
#
loop_
_entity_poly.entity_id
_entity_poly.type
_entity_poly.pdbx_seq_one_letter_code
_entity_poly.pdbx_strand_id
1 'polypeptide(L)'
;MKHKHGWVFNVPVDASALGLHDYHTIITKPMDLGTVKSRLAAGHYKSPREFATEVRLTFQNAMKYNPKGQDVYFMAEQLLNMFEEKWPEIEAEMAQLSPQPPTPSSAPPKKQKQREREMDNARVLERSDSTAHAAPLEAPPKPHAGTARPPVLKKPKARDPNKREMTFWEKQRLSNDLQDLPAEKLDNVVQIIKKRNSSLNQHDDEIEVDIDSFDVETLWELDRFVTNYKKSITKNKRKAELSVARQDESDHEPDLEKIEHARHDEGEQDQISQNQKQLM
;
A
#
# COMPACT_ATOMS: atom_id res chain seq x y z
N MET A 1 -14.05 1.53 -19.49
CA MET A 1 -13.29 1.13 -18.28
C MET A 1 -14.18 0.29 -17.38
N LYS A 2 -13.66 -0.78 -16.77
CA LYS A 2 -14.44 -1.69 -15.89
C LYS A 2 -14.21 -1.46 -14.39
N HIS A 3 -13.28 -0.56 -14.02
CA HIS A 3 -12.99 -0.29 -12.61
C HIS A 3 -14.17 0.45 -11.94
N LYS A 4 -14.47 0.13 -10.67
CA LYS A 4 -15.57 0.73 -9.90
C LYS A 4 -15.52 2.26 -9.78
N HIS A 5 -14.32 2.84 -9.85
CA HIS A 5 -14.11 4.30 -9.83
C HIS A 5 -13.99 4.91 -11.24
N GLY A 6 -14.04 4.11 -12.31
CA GLY A 6 -13.78 4.60 -13.66
C GLY A 6 -14.83 5.58 -14.17
N TRP A 7 -16.06 5.51 -13.66
CA TRP A 7 -17.18 6.33 -14.14
C TRP A 7 -16.93 7.83 -13.99
N VAL A 8 -16.30 8.26 -12.88
CA VAL A 8 -16.06 9.69 -12.59
C VAL A 8 -15.04 10.33 -13.55
N PHE A 9 -14.24 9.52 -14.23
CA PHE A 9 -13.21 9.99 -15.17
C PHE A 9 -13.56 9.72 -16.63
N ASN A 10 -14.77 9.23 -16.93
CA ASN A 10 -15.14 8.84 -18.30
C ASN A 10 -15.61 9.99 -19.20
N VAL A 11 -15.89 11.16 -18.62
CA VAL A 11 -16.39 12.34 -19.34
C VAL A 11 -15.67 13.60 -18.85
N PRO A 12 -15.57 14.65 -19.67
CA PRO A 12 -15.03 15.93 -19.24
C PRO A 12 -15.76 16.47 -18.00
N VAL A 13 -15.01 17.15 -17.12
CA VAL A 13 -15.61 17.82 -15.96
C VAL A 13 -16.46 19.00 -16.44
N ASP A 14 -17.76 18.94 -16.18
CA ASP A 14 -18.67 20.07 -16.40
C ASP A 14 -18.61 21.01 -15.19
N ALA A 15 -17.63 21.91 -15.21
CA ALA A 15 -17.40 22.87 -14.14
C ALA A 15 -18.61 23.80 -13.92
N SER A 16 -19.40 24.09 -14.96
CA SER A 16 -20.57 24.98 -14.84
C SER A 16 -21.71 24.25 -14.13
N ALA A 17 -22.02 23.02 -14.55
CA ALA A 17 -23.06 22.21 -13.91
C ALA A 17 -22.73 21.89 -12.45
N LEU A 18 -21.44 21.77 -12.11
CA LEU A 18 -20.97 21.49 -10.76
C LEU A 18 -20.72 22.76 -9.90
N GLY A 19 -20.93 23.96 -10.44
CA GLY A 19 -20.69 25.23 -9.73
C GLY A 19 -19.22 25.50 -9.40
N LEU A 20 -18.28 24.88 -10.11
CA LEU A 20 -16.84 24.95 -9.89
C LEU A 20 -16.23 26.14 -10.66
N HIS A 21 -16.51 27.36 -10.20
CA HIS A 21 -16.14 28.59 -10.91
C HIS A 21 -14.63 28.80 -11.12
N ASP A 22 -13.79 28.19 -10.28
CA ASP A 22 -12.34 28.28 -10.32
C ASP A 22 -11.66 27.11 -11.05
N TYR A 23 -12.43 26.12 -11.52
CA TYR A 23 -11.88 24.89 -12.08
C TYR A 23 -10.95 25.15 -13.26
N HIS A 24 -11.37 25.95 -14.24
CA HIS A 24 -10.56 26.27 -15.42
C HIS A 24 -9.45 27.30 -15.13
N THR A 25 -9.47 27.95 -13.97
CA THR A 25 -8.36 28.78 -13.49
C THR A 25 -7.25 27.90 -12.90
N ILE A 26 -7.62 26.85 -12.15
CA ILE A 26 -6.68 25.94 -11.50
C ILE A 26 -6.19 24.85 -12.47
N ILE A 27 -7.11 24.29 -13.26
CA ILE A 27 -6.88 23.21 -14.23
C ILE A 27 -6.83 23.79 -15.64
N THR A 28 -5.61 24.05 -16.09
CA THR A 28 -5.33 24.71 -17.36
C THR A 28 -5.41 23.77 -18.58
N LYS A 29 -5.30 22.46 -18.37
CA LYS A 29 -5.41 21.44 -19.41
C LYS A 29 -6.36 20.33 -18.94
N PRO A 30 -7.69 20.54 -19.03
CA PRO A 30 -8.67 19.50 -18.69
C PRO A 30 -8.44 18.24 -19.52
N MET A 31 -8.65 17.07 -18.90
CA MET A 31 -8.57 15.78 -19.57
C MET A 31 -9.45 14.76 -18.85
N ASP A 32 -10.00 13.82 -19.61
CA ASP A 32 -10.80 12.71 -19.13
C ASP A 32 -10.52 11.44 -19.97
N LEU A 33 -10.83 10.28 -19.42
CA LEU A 33 -10.54 8.99 -20.04
C LEU A 33 -11.48 8.64 -21.20
N GLY A 34 -12.64 9.29 -21.32
CA GLY A 34 -13.47 9.22 -22.52
C GLY A 34 -12.78 9.88 -23.71
N THR A 35 -12.25 11.09 -23.51
CA THR A 35 -11.44 11.80 -24.50
C THR A 35 -10.17 11.02 -24.85
N VAL A 36 -9.42 10.52 -23.86
CA VAL A 36 -8.23 9.69 -24.11
C VAL A 36 -8.58 8.45 -24.92
N LYS A 37 -9.66 7.74 -24.57
CA LYS A 37 -10.13 6.56 -25.31
C LYS A 37 -10.48 6.89 -26.75
N SER A 38 -11.21 7.97 -26.99
CA SER A 38 -11.57 8.42 -28.34
C SER A 38 -10.34 8.80 -29.16
N ARG A 39 -9.36 9.47 -28.54
CA ARG A 39 -8.10 9.84 -29.20
C ARG A 39 -7.25 8.62 -29.56
N LEU A 40 -7.19 7.64 -28.67
CA LEU A 40 -6.51 6.37 -28.92
C LEU A 40 -7.14 5.64 -30.12
N ALA A 41 -8.47 5.51 -30.13
CA ALA A 41 -9.20 4.84 -31.21
C ALA A 41 -9.04 5.54 -32.57
N ALA A 42 -8.89 6.86 -32.56
CA ALA A 42 -8.65 7.66 -33.77
C ALA A 42 -7.16 7.77 -34.16
N GLY A 43 -6.25 7.10 -33.45
CA GLY A 43 -4.82 7.09 -33.80
C GLY A 43 -4.09 8.43 -33.57
N HIS A 44 -4.59 9.29 -32.67
CA HIS A 44 -4.02 10.62 -32.45
C HIS A 44 -2.65 10.61 -31.74
N TYR A 45 -2.30 9.52 -31.06
CA TYR A 45 -1.05 9.42 -30.32
C TYR A 45 0.07 8.92 -31.23
N LYS A 46 1.15 9.70 -31.32
CA LYS A 46 2.34 9.31 -32.10
C LYS A 46 3.20 8.28 -31.38
N SER A 47 3.03 8.18 -30.07
CA SER A 47 3.71 7.19 -29.25
C SER A 47 2.85 6.73 -28.07
N PRO A 48 3.08 5.52 -27.53
CA PRO A 48 2.42 5.07 -26.31
C PRO A 48 2.64 6.03 -25.12
N ARG A 49 3.78 6.73 -25.10
CA ARG A 49 4.09 7.70 -24.05
C ARG A 49 3.16 8.91 -24.06
N GLU A 50 2.75 9.39 -25.23
CA GLU A 50 1.76 10.48 -25.32
C GLU A 50 0.40 10.07 -24.74
N PHE A 51 -0.04 8.84 -25.03
CA PHE A 51 -1.23 8.25 -24.41
C PHE A 51 -1.09 8.22 -22.88
N ALA A 52 0.04 7.71 -22.37
CA ALA A 52 0.28 7.65 -20.93
C ALA A 52 0.32 9.03 -20.28
N THR A 53 0.87 10.03 -20.95
CA THR A 53 0.85 11.42 -20.48
C THR A 53 -0.57 11.92 -20.27
N GLU A 54 -1.50 11.65 -21.17
CA GLU A 54 -2.90 12.11 -21.01
C GLU A 54 -3.69 11.32 -19.95
N VAL A 55 -3.41 10.02 -19.81
CA VAL A 55 -3.96 9.23 -18.69
C VAL A 55 -3.49 9.78 -17.35
N ARG A 56 -2.17 10.01 -17.18
CA ARG A 56 -1.59 10.61 -15.97
C ARG A 56 -2.17 12.00 -15.71
N LEU A 57 -2.29 12.83 -16.74
CA LEU A 57 -2.85 14.18 -16.65
C LEU A 57 -4.28 14.16 -16.09
N THR A 58 -5.11 13.20 -16.52
CA THR A 58 -6.48 13.04 -16.01
C THR A 58 -6.50 12.92 -14.48
N PHE A 59 -5.69 12.01 -13.94
CA PHE A 59 -5.65 11.78 -12.48
C PHE A 59 -4.91 12.90 -11.74
N GLN A 60 -3.84 13.43 -12.31
CA GLN A 60 -3.09 14.55 -11.71
C GLN A 60 -3.94 15.81 -11.61
N ASN A 61 -4.78 16.11 -12.61
CA ASN A 61 -5.73 17.22 -12.54
C ASN A 61 -6.73 17.03 -11.41
N ALA A 62 -7.28 15.82 -11.28
CA ALA A 62 -8.19 15.48 -10.20
C ALA A 62 -7.52 15.66 -8.82
N MET A 63 -6.30 15.18 -8.64
CA MET A 63 -5.54 15.32 -7.38
C MET A 63 -5.08 16.76 -7.12
N LYS A 64 -4.92 17.57 -8.17
CA LYS A 64 -4.55 18.99 -8.06
C LYS A 64 -5.73 19.85 -7.61
N TYR A 65 -6.92 19.61 -8.18
CA TYR A 65 -8.11 20.38 -7.86
C TYR A 65 -8.72 19.97 -6.52
N ASN A 66 -8.77 18.66 -6.25
CA ASN A 66 -9.43 18.12 -5.06
C ASN A 66 -8.42 17.97 -3.92
N PRO A 67 -8.67 18.47 -2.71
CA PRO A 67 -7.79 18.27 -1.56
C PRO A 67 -7.60 16.81 -1.15
N LYS A 68 -6.44 16.50 -0.56
CA LYS A 68 -6.17 15.20 0.07
C LYS A 68 -7.25 14.87 1.10
N GLY A 69 -7.85 13.70 0.94
CA GLY A 69 -8.92 13.21 1.81
C GLY A 69 -10.32 13.31 1.20
N GLN A 70 -10.52 13.98 0.06
CA GLN A 70 -11.77 13.90 -0.69
C GLN A 70 -11.82 12.66 -1.58
N ASP A 71 -13.03 12.23 -1.92
CA ASP A 71 -13.29 11.01 -2.67
C ASP A 71 -12.62 11.00 -4.04
N VAL A 72 -12.76 12.08 -4.80
CA VAL A 72 -12.19 12.21 -6.14
C VAL A 72 -10.66 12.15 -6.11
N TYR A 73 -10.04 12.72 -5.07
CA TYR A 73 -8.59 12.60 -4.86
C TYR A 73 -8.19 11.13 -4.66
N PHE A 74 -8.87 10.41 -3.75
CA PHE A 74 -8.56 9.01 -3.47
C PHE A 74 -8.79 8.11 -4.70
N MET A 75 -9.88 8.32 -5.43
CA MET A 75 -10.18 7.58 -6.66
C MET A 75 -9.11 7.79 -7.73
N ALA A 76 -8.64 9.03 -7.90
CA ALA A 76 -7.57 9.37 -8.85
C ALA A 76 -6.22 8.75 -8.45
N GLU A 77 -5.85 8.83 -7.17
CA GLU A 77 -4.61 8.24 -6.64
C GLU A 77 -4.59 6.72 -6.85
N GLN A 78 -5.69 6.03 -6.55
CA GLN A 78 -5.79 4.59 -6.74
C GLN A 78 -5.67 4.17 -8.21
N LEU A 79 -6.37 4.86 -9.12
CA LEU A 79 -6.32 4.54 -10.55
C LEU A 79 -4.97 4.88 -11.18
N LEU A 80 -4.32 5.97 -10.74
CA LEU A 80 -2.97 6.32 -11.16
C LEU A 80 -1.98 5.23 -10.73
N ASN A 81 -2.04 4.78 -9.48
CA ASN A 81 -1.15 3.71 -8.99
C ASN A 81 -1.34 2.41 -9.80
N MET A 82 -2.58 2.01 -10.08
CA MET A 82 -2.87 0.84 -10.92
C MET A 82 -2.36 1.00 -12.36
N PHE A 83 -2.41 2.22 -12.89
CA PHE A 83 -1.87 2.53 -14.21
C PHE A 83 -0.35 2.39 -14.22
N GLU A 84 0.35 2.99 -13.25
CA GLU A 84 1.82 2.90 -13.15
C GLU A 84 2.29 1.47 -12.89
N GLU A 85 1.54 0.66 -12.15
CA GLU A 85 1.85 -0.75 -11.92
C GLU A 85 1.87 -1.56 -13.23
N LYS A 86 0.94 -1.26 -14.14
CA LYS A 86 0.81 -1.97 -15.44
C LYS A 86 1.64 -1.37 -16.57
N TRP A 87 2.08 -0.12 -16.42
CA TRP A 87 2.80 0.59 -17.47
C TRP A 87 4.10 -0.09 -17.93
N PRO A 88 4.95 -0.65 -17.04
CA PRO A 88 6.18 -1.33 -17.44
C PRO A 88 5.95 -2.53 -18.37
N GLU A 89 4.88 -3.29 -18.17
CA GLU A 89 4.53 -4.42 -19.04
C GLU A 89 4.22 -3.94 -20.46
N ILE A 90 3.45 -2.86 -20.58
CA ILE A 90 3.13 -2.23 -21.87
C ILE A 90 4.39 -1.68 -22.54
N GLU A 91 5.28 -1.00 -21.79
CA GLU A 91 6.54 -0.50 -22.36
C GLU A 91 7.44 -1.63 -22.87
N ALA A 92 7.50 -2.75 -22.15
CA ALA A 92 8.27 -3.91 -22.56
C ALA A 92 7.70 -4.57 -23.83
N GLU A 93 6.37 -4.72 -23.92
CA GLU A 93 5.71 -5.25 -25.12
C GLU A 93 5.94 -4.35 -26.35
N MET A 94 5.82 -3.05 -26.18
CA MET A 94 6.04 -2.08 -27.27
C MET A 94 7.50 -2.05 -27.74
N ALA A 95 8.47 -2.26 -26.83
CA ALA A 95 9.88 -2.35 -27.20
C ALA A 95 10.20 -3.61 -28.02
N GLN A 96 9.46 -4.70 -27.83
CA GLN A 96 9.62 -5.95 -28.59
C GLN A 96 8.99 -5.86 -30.00
N LEU A 97 7.91 -5.07 -30.15
CA LEU A 97 7.21 -4.87 -31.43
C LEU A 97 7.93 -3.88 -32.36
N SER A 98 8.86 -3.07 -31.83
CA SER A 98 9.67 -2.17 -32.65
C SER A 98 10.72 -2.97 -33.43
N PRO A 99 10.86 -2.78 -34.76
CA PRO A 99 11.85 -3.48 -35.55
C PRO A 99 13.26 -3.13 -35.03
N GLN A 100 13.88 -4.07 -34.35
CA GLN A 100 15.28 -4.00 -33.95
C GLN A 100 16.12 -3.91 -35.24
N PRO A 101 17.06 -2.95 -35.36
CA PRO A 101 18.09 -3.06 -36.39
C PRO A 101 18.82 -4.40 -36.20
N PRO A 102 19.25 -5.07 -37.29
CA PRO A 102 19.90 -6.37 -37.17
C PRO A 102 21.14 -6.23 -36.28
N THR A 103 21.08 -6.82 -35.09
CA THR A 103 22.26 -7.02 -34.27
C THR A 103 23.09 -8.13 -34.93
N PRO A 104 24.41 -7.95 -35.14
CA PRO A 104 25.24 -9.06 -35.58
C PRO A 104 25.28 -10.11 -34.47
N SER A 105 24.76 -11.29 -34.79
CA SER A 105 24.72 -12.47 -33.94
C SER A 105 26.11 -12.95 -33.54
N SER A 106 26.23 -13.29 -32.25
CA SER A 106 27.06 -14.35 -31.66
C SER A 106 28.58 -14.36 -31.92
N ALA A 107 29.35 -13.89 -30.92
CA ALA A 107 30.64 -14.50 -30.59
C ALA A 107 30.48 -15.36 -29.31
N PRO A 108 31.11 -16.55 -29.23
CA PRO A 108 30.88 -17.52 -28.15
C PRO A 108 31.55 -17.11 -26.82
N PRO A 109 31.10 -17.64 -25.67
CA PRO A 109 31.62 -17.24 -24.36
C PRO A 109 33.00 -17.85 -24.13
N LYS A 110 34.03 -17.02 -24.03
CA LYS A 110 35.36 -17.46 -23.56
C LYS A 110 35.35 -17.53 -22.03
N LYS A 111 35.55 -18.76 -21.54
CA LYS A 111 35.72 -19.14 -20.13
C LYS A 111 36.77 -18.26 -19.43
N GLN A 112 36.40 -17.76 -18.25
CA GLN A 112 37.32 -17.17 -17.28
C GLN A 112 38.42 -18.17 -16.92
N LYS A 113 39.67 -17.73 -17.00
CA LYS A 113 40.81 -18.37 -16.32
C LYS A 113 41.43 -17.31 -15.42
N GLN A 114 41.34 -17.55 -14.12
CA GLN A 114 42.01 -16.79 -13.06
C GLN A 114 43.50 -16.67 -13.38
N ARG A 115 44.07 -15.48 -13.19
CA ARG A 115 45.48 -15.32 -12.84
C ARG A 115 45.73 -13.97 -12.20
N GLU A 116 46.57 -14.01 -11.17
CA GLU A 116 46.74 -13.00 -10.14
C GLU A 116 47.30 -11.66 -10.63
N ARG A 117 47.03 -10.62 -9.83
CA ARG A 117 47.71 -9.33 -9.91
C ARG A 117 48.92 -9.38 -8.99
N GLU A 118 50.12 -9.28 -9.55
CA GLU A 118 51.32 -8.85 -8.85
C GLU A 118 51.90 -7.60 -9.51
N MET A 119 52.43 -6.72 -8.66
CA MET A 119 53.08 -5.44 -8.95
C MET A 119 54.31 -5.60 -9.86
N ASP A 120 54.65 -4.60 -10.67
CA ASP A 120 55.73 -3.67 -10.33
C ASP A 120 56.13 -2.70 -11.47
N ASN A 121 56.42 -1.48 -11.02
CA ASN A 121 57.45 -0.51 -11.44
C ASN A 121 57.68 -0.11 -12.92
N ALA A 122 57.44 1.19 -13.12
CA ALA A 122 58.40 2.22 -13.52
C ALA A 122 59.16 2.13 -14.87
N ARG A 123 58.95 3.18 -15.68
CA ARG A 123 59.95 3.93 -16.50
C ARG A 123 59.18 5.14 -17.10
N VAL A 124 59.30 6.39 -16.65
CA VAL A 124 60.44 7.32 -16.62
C VAL A 124 60.75 7.96 -17.99
N LEU A 125 60.80 9.31 -17.96
CA LEU A 125 61.33 10.31 -18.91
C LEU A 125 60.47 10.64 -20.17
N GLU A 126 60.24 11.89 -20.60
CA GLU A 126 60.57 13.26 -20.14
C GLU A 126 59.99 14.30 -21.13
N ARG A 127 59.98 15.59 -20.71
CA ARG A 127 59.93 16.86 -21.48
C ARG A 127 58.57 17.28 -22.09
N SER A 128 58.04 18.48 -21.83
CA SER A 128 58.72 19.79 -21.67
C SER A 128 58.07 20.73 -20.66
N ASP A 129 58.89 21.66 -20.19
CA ASP A 129 58.79 22.56 -19.03
C ASP A 129 58.41 24.02 -19.42
N SER A 130 58.20 24.86 -18.40
CA SER A 130 58.29 26.33 -18.29
C SER A 130 56.95 27.11 -18.25
N THR A 131 56.43 27.46 -17.04
CA THR A 131 56.71 28.63 -16.13
C THR A 131 55.82 29.85 -16.45
N ALA A 132 55.30 30.69 -15.54
CA ALA A 132 55.10 30.79 -14.08
C ALA A 132 54.19 32.03 -13.83
N HIS A 133 53.48 32.12 -12.67
CA HIS A 133 53.03 33.33 -11.90
C HIS A 133 51.90 32.88 -10.91
N ALA A 134 52.09 32.73 -9.58
CA ALA A 134 52.14 33.73 -8.48
C ALA A 134 50.92 34.70 -8.47
N ALA A 135 50.12 34.95 -7.44
CA ALA A 135 49.89 34.49 -6.05
C ALA A 135 48.51 35.09 -5.58
N PRO A 136 48.18 35.39 -4.30
CA PRO A 136 47.31 34.59 -3.41
C PRO A 136 46.14 35.38 -2.73
N LEU A 137 45.02 34.76 -2.30
CA LEU A 137 44.12 35.29 -1.24
C LEU A 137 43.28 34.12 -0.64
N GLU A 138 43.43 33.68 0.61
CA GLU A 138 43.01 34.23 1.93
C GLU A 138 41.75 33.51 2.48
N ALA A 139 41.71 33.21 3.79
CA ALA A 139 40.62 32.56 4.53
C ALA A 139 40.35 33.32 5.85
N PRO A 140 39.41 32.88 6.72
CA PRO A 140 37.94 32.95 6.71
C PRO A 140 37.40 33.93 7.79
N PRO A 141 36.07 34.02 8.03
CA PRO A 141 35.60 33.71 9.39
C PRO A 141 34.23 32.99 9.49
N LYS A 142 34.04 32.26 10.60
CA LYS A 142 32.73 31.79 11.12
C LYS A 142 32.12 32.88 12.00
N PRO A 143 30.79 32.89 12.23
CA PRO A 143 30.31 32.51 13.58
C PRO A 143 28.97 31.74 13.66
N HIS A 144 28.90 30.92 14.73
CA HIS A 144 27.80 30.61 15.66
C HIS A 144 26.43 30.02 15.22
N ALA A 145 26.21 28.80 15.73
CA ALA A 145 25.08 28.32 16.52
C ALA A 145 23.66 28.25 15.90
N GLY A 146 23.15 27.03 15.77
CA GLY A 146 21.73 26.74 15.59
C GLY A 146 21.49 25.35 14.98
N THR A 147 21.43 24.31 15.82
CA THR A 147 20.99 22.97 15.44
C THR A 147 19.50 22.99 15.09
N ALA A 148 19.16 23.35 13.85
CA ALA A 148 17.80 23.25 13.32
C ALA A 148 17.56 21.85 12.73
N ARG A 149 17.08 20.95 13.60
CA ARG A 149 16.43 19.69 13.22
C ARG A 149 15.22 20.01 12.32
N PRO A 150 14.91 19.22 11.26
CA PRO A 150 13.69 19.42 10.50
C PRO A 150 12.47 19.34 11.44
N PRO A 151 11.44 20.20 11.28
CA PRO A 151 10.31 20.20 12.18
C PRO A 151 9.53 18.89 12.01
N VAL A 152 9.69 18.01 12.98
CA VAL A 152 8.81 16.86 13.17
C VAL A 152 7.40 17.42 13.34
N LEU A 153 6.56 17.23 12.31
CA LEU A 153 5.14 17.50 12.39
C LEU A 153 4.57 16.78 13.61
N LYS A 154 4.16 17.56 14.61
CA LYS A 154 3.40 17.04 15.75
C LYS A 154 2.14 16.40 15.18
N LYS A 155 2.01 15.08 15.38
CA LYS A 155 0.77 14.34 15.13
C LYS A 155 -0.40 15.10 15.80
N PRO A 156 -1.51 15.36 15.10
CA PRO A 156 -2.69 15.96 15.73
C PRO A 156 -3.14 15.04 16.87
N LYS A 157 -3.13 15.55 18.10
CA LYS A 157 -3.75 14.89 19.25
C LYS A 157 -5.26 15.12 19.20
N ALA A 158 -5.99 14.05 19.50
CA ALA A 158 -7.44 13.91 19.45
C ALA A 158 -8.20 14.96 20.27
N ARG A 159 -8.99 15.79 19.58
CA ARG A 159 -10.15 16.62 20.01
C ARG A 159 -10.24 17.73 18.96
N ASP A 160 -11.05 17.66 17.92
CA ASP A 160 -12.50 17.45 17.88
C ASP A 160 -12.89 16.88 16.50
N PRO A 161 -13.44 15.65 16.40
CA PRO A 161 -13.67 14.99 15.09
C PRO A 161 -14.93 15.41 14.32
N ASN A 162 -15.87 16.19 14.90
CA ASN A 162 -17.23 16.28 14.35
C ASN A 162 -17.60 17.67 13.82
N LYS A 163 -17.04 18.07 12.66
CA LYS A 163 -17.66 19.08 11.77
C LYS A 163 -17.47 18.82 10.28
N ARG A 164 -16.69 17.81 9.90
CA ARG A 164 -16.51 17.48 8.48
C ARG A 164 -17.69 16.64 8.02
N GLU A 165 -18.30 16.99 6.89
CA GLU A 165 -19.28 16.13 6.23
C GLU A 165 -18.62 14.80 5.84
N MET A 166 -19.29 13.69 6.14
CA MET A 166 -18.82 12.37 5.74
C MET A 166 -18.87 12.25 4.21
N THR A 167 -17.77 11.81 3.59
CA THR A 167 -17.71 11.68 2.13
C THR A 167 -18.64 10.57 1.62
N PHE A 168 -18.95 10.54 0.32
CA PHE A 168 -19.80 9.51 -0.26
C PHE A 168 -19.21 8.11 -0.02
N TRP A 169 -17.89 7.95 -0.13
CA TRP A 169 -17.25 6.66 0.17
C TRP A 169 -17.29 6.28 1.65
N GLU A 170 -17.13 7.26 2.55
CA GLU A 170 -17.24 7.00 3.98
C GLU A 170 -18.69 6.59 4.34
N LYS A 171 -19.70 7.26 3.76
CA LYS A 171 -21.12 6.87 3.89
C LYS A 171 -21.40 5.49 3.30
N GLN A 172 -20.89 5.18 2.11
CA GLN A 172 -21.06 3.87 1.47
C GLN A 172 -20.38 2.76 2.27
N ARG A 173 -19.18 3.02 2.80
CA ARG A 173 -18.48 2.07 3.68
C ARG A 173 -19.28 1.84 4.95
N LEU A 174 -19.79 2.91 5.57
CA LEU A 174 -20.64 2.81 6.75
C LEU A 174 -21.90 1.98 6.45
N SER A 175 -22.55 2.22 5.30
CA SER A 175 -23.70 1.42 4.83
C SER A 175 -23.38 -0.07 4.79
N ASN A 176 -22.28 -0.44 4.14
CA ASN A 176 -21.88 -1.83 4.02
C ASN A 176 -21.53 -2.42 5.39
N ASP A 177 -20.78 -1.68 6.22
CA ASP A 177 -20.38 -2.15 7.54
C ASP A 177 -21.59 -2.27 8.51
N LEU A 178 -22.68 -1.52 8.28
CA LEU A 178 -23.96 -1.66 8.99
C LEU A 178 -24.76 -2.89 8.52
N GLN A 179 -24.71 -3.22 7.23
CA GLN A 179 -25.33 -4.45 6.69
C GLN A 179 -24.64 -5.72 7.20
N ASP A 180 -23.32 -5.67 7.38
CA ASP A 180 -22.52 -6.79 7.90
C ASP A 180 -22.61 -6.94 9.44
N LEU A 181 -23.37 -6.07 10.11
CA LEU A 181 -23.45 -6.06 11.56
C LEU A 181 -24.36 -7.19 12.08
N PRO A 182 -23.93 -7.97 13.10
CA PRO A 182 -24.79 -8.99 13.67
C PRO A 182 -26.06 -8.42 14.30
N ALA A 183 -27.13 -9.23 14.28
CA ALA A 183 -28.46 -8.82 14.73
C ALA A 183 -28.47 -8.26 16.16
N GLU A 184 -27.61 -8.78 17.06
CA GLU A 184 -27.51 -8.34 18.45
C GLU A 184 -26.96 -6.91 18.60
N LYS A 185 -26.43 -6.33 17.52
CA LYS A 185 -25.90 -4.96 17.50
C LYS A 185 -26.82 -3.97 16.79
N LEU A 186 -27.80 -4.44 16.03
CA LEU A 186 -28.77 -3.58 15.34
C LEU A 186 -29.60 -2.74 16.32
N ASP A 187 -29.93 -3.25 17.51
CA ASP A 187 -30.63 -2.48 18.55
C ASP A 187 -29.88 -1.19 18.92
N ASN A 188 -28.55 -1.25 18.99
CA ASN A 188 -27.73 -0.07 19.31
C ASN A 188 -27.72 0.94 18.14
N VAL A 189 -27.74 0.44 16.90
CA VAL A 189 -27.86 1.28 15.70
C VAL A 189 -29.19 2.01 15.69
N VAL A 190 -30.28 1.28 15.94
CA VAL A 190 -31.64 1.85 16.05
C VAL A 190 -31.71 2.87 17.18
N GLN A 191 -31.06 2.64 18.32
CA GLN A 191 -30.99 3.61 19.42
C GLN A 191 -30.24 4.89 19.02
N ILE A 192 -29.11 4.79 18.32
CA ILE A 192 -28.34 5.96 17.83
C ILE A 192 -29.21 6.79 16.88
N ILE A 193 -29.91 6.13 15.96
CA ILE A 193 -30.79 6.78 14.98
C ILE A 193 -31.99 7.44 15.68
N LYS A 194 -32.71 6.72 16.54
CA LYS A 194 -33.90 7.23 17.27
C LYS A 194 -33.57 8.40 18.20
N LYS A 195 -32.37 8.41 18.77
CA LYS A 195 -31.93 9.45 19.72
C LYS A 195 -31.79 10.83 19.05
N ARG A 196 -31.54 10.89 17.74
CA ARG A 196 -31.35 12.16 17.02
C ARG A 196 -32.33 12.42 15.87
N ASN A 197 -33.01 11.39 15.36
CA ASN A 197 -34.09 11.52 14.38
C ASN A 197 -35.43 11.08 14.99
N SER A 198 -36.07 11.97 15.74
CA SER A 198 -37.37 11.73 16.39
C SER A 198 -38.55 11.64 15.40
N SER A 199 -38.32 11.88 14.11
CA SER A 199 -39.36 11.94 13.06
C SER A 199 -39.46 10.68 12.20
N LEU A 200 -38.79 9.58 12.54
CA LEU A 200 -38.93 8.32 11.81
C LEU A 200 -40.33 7.76 12.04
N ASN A 201 -41.20 7.98 11.07
CA ASN A 201 -42.55 7.45 11.00
C ASN A 201 -42.48 5.93 11.17
N GLN A 202 -43.01 5.45 12.28
CA GLN A 202 -43.22 4.02 12.52
C GLN A 202 -44.36 3.57 11.62
N HIS A 203 -44.03 3.00 10.46
CA HIS A 203 -44.92 2.09 9.78
C HIS A 203 -44.26 0.71 9.73
N ASP A 204 -45.07 -0.27 10.10
CA ASP A 204 -44.79 -1.66 10.45
C ASP A 204 -43.57 -2.32 9.78
N ASP A 205 -42.74 -2.92 10.64
CA ASP A 205 -41.73 -3.96 10.41
C ASP A 205 -40.60 -3.70 9.39
N GLU A 206 -40.56 -2.56 8.70
CA GLU A 206 -39.50 -2.20 7.76
C GLU A 206 -39.04 -0.75 7.97
N ILE A 207 -37.80 -0.57 8.45
CA ILE A 207 -37.17 0.76 8.51
C ILE A 207 -36.33 0.92 7.24
N GLU A 208 -36.87 1.58 6.22
CA GLU A 208 -36.07 2.02 5.08
C GLU A 208 -35.21 3.22 5.53
N VAL A 209 -33.91 2.97 5.67
CA VAL A 209 -32.95 3.94 6.17
C VAL A 209 -32.16 4.54 5.02
N ASP A 210 -32.59 5.69 4.51
CA ASP A 210 -31.77 6.49 3.59
C ASP A 210 -30.60 7.12 4.34
N ILE A 211 -29.39 6.58 4.15
CA ILE A 211 -28.15 7.09 4.78
C ILE A 211 -27.85 8.54 4.39
N ASP A 212 -28.32 8.99 3.22
CA ASP A 212 -28.17 10.39 2.81
C ASP A 212 -29.09 11.37 3.54
N SER A 213 -30.14 10.88 4.19
CA SER A 213 -31.05 11.69 5.00
C SER A 213 -30.52 12.01 6.40
N PHE A 214 -29.44 11.34 6.82
CA PHE A 214 -28.88 11.49 8.16
C PHE A 214 -27.98 12.71 8.30
N ASP A 215 -28.06 13.33 9.47
CA ASP A 215 -27.20 14.43 9.86
C ASP A 215 -25.77 13.94 10.13
N VAL A 216 -24.81 14.86 9.95
CA VAL A 216 -23.38 14.59 10.07
C VAL A 216 -23.03 13.97 11.43
N GLU A 217 -23.68 14.38 12.52
CA GLU A 217 -23.41 13.82 13.85
C GLU A 217 -23.84 12.35 13.98
N THR A 218 -25.05 12.00 13.53
CA THR A 218 -25.54 10.61 13.55
C THR A 218 -24.64 9.72 12.71
N LEU A 219 -24.27 10.21 11.54
CA LEU A 219 -23.36 9.57 10.60
C LEU A 219 -22.00 9.22 11.24
N TRP A 220 -21.34 10.16 11.92
CA TRP A 220 -20.08 9.87 12.62
C TRP A 220 -20.25 9.04 13.89
N GLU A 221 -21.40 9.12 14.57
CA GLU A 221 -21.70 8.27 15.74
C GLU A 221 -21.88 6.81 15.34
N LEU A 222 -22.56 6.55 14.22
CA LEU A 222 -22.67 5.25 13.60
C LEU A 222 -21.30 4.71 13.17
N ASP A 223 -20.50 5.50 12.43
CA ASP A 223 -19.13 5.10 12.05
C ASP A 223 -18.27 4.75 13.26
N ARG A 224 -18.34 5.56 14.32
CA ARG A 224 -17.60 5.31 15.56
C ARG A 224 -18.04 4.02 16.23
N PHE A 225 -19.35 3.76 16.31
CA PHE A 225 -19.89 2.55 16.90
C PHE A 225 -19.41 1.31 16.15
N VAL A 226 -19.57 1.31 14.82
CA VAL A 226 -19.20 0.20 13.95
C VAL A 226 -17.69 -0.02 13.95
N THR A 227 -16.88 1.04 13.87
CA THR A 227 -15.42 0.96 13.97
C THR A 227 -14.96 0.37 15.31
N ASN A 228 -15.59 0.76 16.41
CA ASN A 228 -15.27 0.20 17.74
C ASN A 228 -15.68 -1.26 17.85
N TYR A 229 -16.82 -1.64 17.29
CA TYR A 229 -17.28 -3.02 17.26
C TYR A 229 -16.31 -3.92 16.48
N LYS A 230 -15.89 -3.51 15.26
CA LYS A 230 -14.92 -4.25 14.45
C LYS A 230 -13.58 -4.42 15.19
N LYS A 231 -13.11 -3.37 15.89
CA LYS A 231 -11.92 -3.46 16.74
C LYS A 231 -12.09 -4.44 17.90
N SER A 232 -13.27 -4.46 18.53
CA SER A 232 -13.59 -5.40 19.62
C SER A 232 -13.60 -6.85 19.12
N ILE A 233 -14.15 -7.11 17.93
CA ILE A 233 -14.14 -8.43 17.30
C ILE A 233 -12.71 -8.93 17.10
N THR A 234 -11.83 -8.11 16.50
CA THR A 234 -10.44 -8.50 16.27
C THR A 234 -9.68 -8.75 17.58
N LYS A 235 -9.96 -7.95 18.62
CA LYS A 235 -9.34 -8.13 19.94
C LYS A 235 -9.82 -9.41 20.62
N ASN A 236 -11.11 -9.73 20.55
CA ASN A 236 -11.67 -10.95 21.13
C ASN A 236 -11.15 -12.19 20.40
N LYS A 237 -11.00 -12.14 19.07
CA LYS A 237 -10.39 -13.21 18.28
C LYS A 237 -8.96 -13.51 18.73
N ARG A 238 -8.09 -12.48 18.82
CA ARG A 238 -6.71 -12.66 19.31
C ARG A 238 -6.65 -13.18 20.74
N LYS A 239 -7.57 -12.73 21.61
CA LYS A 239 -7.62 -13.20 23.00
C LYS A 239 -8.02 -14.68 23.06
N ALA A 240 -8.93 -15.13 22.20
CA ALA A 240 -9.32 -16.53 22.09
C ALA A 240 -8.16 -17.41 21.56
N GLU A 241 -7.45 -16.95 20.53
CA GLU A 241 -6.27 -17.64 19.99
C GLU A 241 -5.16 -17.79 21.05
N LEU A 242 -4.92 -16.74 21.86
CA LEU A 242 -3.95 -16.75 22.94
C LEU A 242 -4.36 -17.61 24.15
N SER A 243 -5.65 -17.77 24.42
CA SER A 243 -6.12 -18.69 25.47
C SER A 243 -6.02 -20.15 25.05
N VAL A 244 -6.27 -20.45 23.77
CA VAL A 244 -6.13 -21.81 23.21
C VAL A 244 -4.65 -22.23 23.21
N ALA A 245 -3.74 -21.34 22.82
CA ALA A 245 -2.29 -21.61 22.84
C ALA A 245 -1.71 -21.83 24.26
N ARG A 246 -2.41 -21.42 25.32
CA ARG A 246 -1.98 -21.63 26.72
C ARG A 246 -2.56 -22.89 27.34
N GLN A 247 -3.61 -23.46 26.78
CA GLN A 247 -4.17 -24.75 27.24
C GLN A 247 -3.37 -25.93 26.67
N ASP A 248 -2.78 -25.79 25.47
CA ASP A 248 -1.94 -26.82 24.84
C ASP A 248 -0.60 -27.04 25.58
N GLU A 249 -0.09 -26.02 26.29
CA GLU A 249 1.14 -26.11 27.10
C GLU A 249 0.92 -26.70 28.51
N SER A 250 -0.32 -26.83 28.99
CA SER A 250 -0.61 -27.37 30.33
C SER A 250 -0.88 -28.88 30.37
N ASP A 251 -0.99 -29.55 29.21
CA ASP A 251 -1.23 -30.99 29.11
C ASP A 251 0.07 -31.82 28.99
N HIS A 252 1.24 -31.21 29.18
CA HIS A 252 2.55 -31.90 29.17
C HIS A 252 3.29 -31.77 30.50
N GLU A 253 2.68 -32.22 31.59
CA GLU A 253 3.41 -32.55 32.82
C GLU A 253 3.89 -34.02 32.71
N PRO A 254 5.20 -34.30 32.57
CA PRO A 254 5.68 -35.67 32.53
C PRO A 254 5.62 -36.26 33.94
N ASP A 255 4.75 -37.26 34.10
CA ASP A 255 4.61 -38.11 35.27
C ASP A 255 5.96 -38.80 35.61
N LEU A 256 6.63 -38.31 36.65
CA LEU A 256 8.01 -38.65 37.03
C LEU A 256 8.14 -39.95 37.84
N GLU A 257 7.12 -40.80 37.91
CA GLU A 257 7.15 -42.06 38.69
C GLU A 257 7.43 -43.35 37.87
N LYS A 258 7.69 -43.29 36.56
CA LYS A 258 7.90 -44.50 35.73
C LYS A 258 9.34 -44.81 35.29
N ILE A 259 10.37 -44.21 35.90
CA ILE A 259 11.77 -44.37 35.44
C ILE A 259 12.57 -45.45 36.22
N GLU A 260 12.00 -46.13 37.22
CA GLU A 260 12.76 -47.14 38.00
C GLU A 260 12.51 -48.63 37.64
N HIS A 261 11.75 -48.94 36.59
CA HIS A 261 11.41 -50.35 36.26
C HIS A 261 11.91 -50.89 34.92
N ALA A 262 12.85 -50.22 34.25
CA ALA A 262 13.38 -50.68 32.95
C ALA A 262 14.92 -50.72 32.88
N ARG A 263 15.60 -51.07 33.98
CA ARG A 263 17.08 -51.26 34.00
C ARG A 263 17.55 -52.61 34.53
N HIS A 264 16.70 -53.63 34.53
CA HIS A 264 17.10 -55.02 34.81
C HIS A 264 16.55 -55.94 33.72
N ASP A 265 17.02 -55.82 32.46
CA ASP A 265 16.88 -56.93 31.51
C ASP A 265 17.75 -56.83 30.22
N GLU A 266 18.99 -56.34 30.31
CA GLU A 266 19.94 -56.37 29.17
C GLU A 266 21.32 -56.91 29.60
N GLY A 267 21.33 -58.02 30.34
CA GLY A 267 22.56 -58.64 30.86
C GLY A 267 22.89 -60.03 30.33
N GLU A 268 22.06 -60.66 29.49
CA GLU A 268 22.13 -62.12 29.32
C GLU A 268 22.05 -62.65 27.87
N GLN A 269 22.55 -61.90 26.88
CA GLN A 269 22.69 -62.42 25.50
C GLN A 269 24.11 -62.48 24.93
N ASP A 270 25.12 -61.89 25.58
CA ASP A 270 26.49 -61.88 25.04
C ASP A 270 27.36 -63.12 25.39
N GLN A 271 26.84 -64.06 26.19
CA GLN A 271 27.62 -65.25 26.59
C GLN A 271 27.43 -66.46 25.64
N ILE A 272 26.43 -66.47 24.77
CA ILE A 272 26.11 -67.63 23.91
C ILE A 272 26.95 -67.65 22.62
N SER A 273 27.45 -66.52 22.15
CA SER A 273 28.19 -66.45 20.88
C SER A 273 29.68 -66.81 20.97
N GLN A 274 30.26 -67.00 22.17
CA GLN A 274 31.68 -67.35 22.32
C GLN A 274 31.95 -68.86 22.46
N ASN A 275 30.96 -69.70 22.76
CA ASN A 275 31.18 -71.14 22.95
C ASN A 275 31.03 -72.00 21.68
N GLN A 276 30.64 -71.44 20.53
CA GLN A 276 30.53 -72.20 19.27
C GLN A 276 31.76 -72.12 18.34
N LYS A 277 32.79 -71.34 18.69
CA LYS A 277 34.04 -71.28 17.89
C LYS A 277 35.13 -72.27 18.33
N GLN A 278 34.82 -73.20 19.23
CA GLN A 278 35.78 -74.22 19.71
C GLN A 278 35.43 -75.65 19.26
N LEU A 279 34.59 -75.86 18.25
CA LEU A 279 34.27 -77.22 17.77
C LEU A 279 34.07 -77.41 16.26
N MET A 280 34.62 -76.53 15.42
CA MET A 280 34.90 -76.79 13.99
C MET A 280 36.12 -75.98 13.55
#